data_AF-A0AA39LXI3-F1
#
_entry.id   AF-A0AA39LXI3-F1
#
_cell.length_a   1.000
_cell.length_b   1.000
_cell.length_c   1.000
_cell.angle_alpha   90.00
_cell.angle_beta   90.00
_cell.angle_gamma   90.00
#
_symmetry.space_group_name_H-M   'P 1'
#
loop_
_entity.id
_entity.type
_entity.pdbx_description
1 polymer ?
#
loop_
_entity_poly.entity_id
_entity_poly.type
_entity_poly.pdbx_seq_one_letter_code
_entity_poly.pdbx_strand_id
1 'polypeptide(L)'
;MENANELQGIPKEEEPNEDTGDGSSNDSFGDDDSIHDYSYTPLQDPELLLAAYTRAFNIRMMKSQEEKQESADEAYPVESRELAEDDLTSKPQPPQRENRVTPDQAVFNYLYHHKRSDLLETMFDQETCVEYTNKVEKMGAAIPQIQRLYAYYRRQKPVKKEAVEESSDSRRGVVELDNEESGNDDPKRRPQSTPTENGPIHLNDSAVLMLNAEATDKRTSPSDLKITPQLAIFYYLHEQKRRDVLEAIFDEDTRKVFVRKVEKMGIDMPSILRMYACWRRIELKKTVKRGIEIWLCHLCKKERKACGERDLLNHVAAHEGISCSCVVEGCVKLSKAYTLRGHLVKMHALHADHLDKKQYHKLRRTQASFYKKAEAQRNKYFPPEAFLRFDDKKMSNKNDLEDPTCRECRKVVHGITTRRSHVAQHLNLSYKCVVEGCMFRADPSRAANHLTRHHSKKVAHLTATELFELKRIRTDFKKVMEEELHKFFPYKDDIPAGPIRDQNGHPDAAFCTTL
;
A
#
# COMPACT_ATOMS: atom_id res chain seq x y z
N MET A 1 -71.76 14.86 -11.76
CA MET A 1 -71.86 15.21 -13.20
C MET A 1 -70.57 14.70 -13.83
N GLU A 2 -70.41 13.38 -13.87
CA GLU A 2 -70.79 12.51 -15.00
C GLU A 2 -70.07 12.89 -16.29
N ASN A 3 -69.06 12.10 -16.64
CA ASN A 3 -68.95 11.63 -18.01
C ASN A 3 -68.17 10.31 -18.06
N ALA A 4 -68.88 9.31 -18.55
CA ALA A 4 -68.39 7.99 -18.90
C ALA A 4 -67.72 8.02 -20.28
N ASN A 5 -66.74 7.13 -20.50
CA ASN A 5 -66.68 6.37 -21.74
C ASN A 5 -65.79 5.13 -21.53
N GLU A 6 -66.45 3.98 -21.51
CA GLU A 6 -65.88 2.68 -21.86
C GLU A 6 -65.47 2.67 -23.33
N LEU A 7 -64.41 1.92 -23.66
CA LEU A 7 -64.43 0.98 -24.79
C LEU A 7 -63.28 -0.04 -24.63
N GLN A 8 -63.66 -1.30 -24.84
CA GLN A 8 -62.93 -2.54 -24.61
C GLN A 8 -61.98 -2.89 -25.77
N GLY A 9 -60.99 -3.76 -25.51
CA GLY A 9 -60.28 -4.51 -26.57
C GLY A 9 -58.94 -5.14 -26.17
N ILE A 10 -58.96 -6.37 -25.64
CA ILE A 10 -57.86 -7.38 -25.60
C ILE A 10 -58.08 -8.27 -26.86
N PRO A 11 -57.14 -9.04 -27.51
CA PRO A 11 -55.94 -9.73 -26.97
C PRO A 11 -54.69 -9.84 -27.90
N LYS A 12 -53.54 -10.26 -27.36
CA LYS A 12 -52.87 -11.55 -27.68
C LYS A 12 -51.42 -11.64 -27.18
N GLU A 13 -51.11 -12.86 -26.74
CA GLU A 13 -49.85 -13.44 -26.29
C GLU A 13 -48.82 -13.54 -27.42
N GLU A 14 -47.53 -13.44 -27.08
CA GLU A 14 -46.41 -14.15 -27.73
C GLU A 14 -45.11 -13.96 -26.90
N GLU A 15 -44.69 -15.00 -26.19
CA GLU A 15 -43.29 -15.37 -25.90
C GLU A 15 -42.98 -16.62 -26.75
N PRO A 16 -41.72 -17.11 -26.95
CA PRO A 16 -40.45 -16.72 -26.30
C PRO A 16 -39.28 -16.54 -27.29
N ASN A 17 -38.11 -16.12 -26.80
CA ASN A 17 -36.84 -16.52 -27.41
C ASN A 17 -35.79 -16.71 -26.32
N GLU A 18 -35.44 -17.98 -26.13
CA GLU A 18 -34.27 -18.46 -25.41
C GLU A 18 -33.04 -18.17 -26.27
N ASP A 19 -32.06 -17.45 -25.72
CA ASP A 19 -30.71 -17.44 -26.28
C ASP A 19 -29.71 -17.76 -25.16
N THR A 20 -29.01 -18.87 -25.36
CA THR A 20 -28.07 -19.48 -24.43
C THR A 20 -26.66 -18.98 -24.76
N GLY A 21 -26.29 -17.85 -24.15
CA GLY A 21 -24.95 -17.29 -24.23
C GLY A 21 -24.02 -17.88 -23.17
N ASP A 22 -23.25 -18.89 -23.57
CA ASP A 22 -22.17 -19.51 -22.80
C ASP A 22 -21.04 -18.48 -22.56
N GLY A 23 -20.83 -18.09 -21.30
CA GLY A 23 -19.94 -17.00 -20.89
C GLY A 23 -18.97 -17.44 -19.79
N SER A 24 -17.83 -17.99 -20.22
CA SER A 24 -16.66 -18.34 -19.43
C SER A 24 -16.26 -17.27 -18.39
N SER A 25 -16.48 -17.53 -17.10
CA SER A 25 -16.03 -16.68 -16.00
C SER A 25 -14.59 -17.01 -15.57
N ASN A 26 -13.68 -16.05 -15.77
CA ASN A 26 -12.39 -16.01 -15.10
C ASN A 26 -12.54 -15.25 -13.78
N ASP A 27 -12.93 -15.94 -12.71
CA ASP A 27 -12.99 -15.37 -11.36
C ASP A 27 -11.62 -15.49 -10.66
N SER A 28 -10.86 -14.40 -10.69
CA SER A 28 -9.73 -14.18 -9.79
C SER A 28 -10.23 -13.69 -8.43
N PHE A 29 -10.53 -14.64 -7.54
CA PHE A 29 -10.86 -14.36 -6.14
C PHE A 29 -9.61 -13.92 -5.35
N GLY A 30 -9.60 -12.66 -4.93
CA GLY A 30 -8.67 -12.11 -3.95
C GLY A 30 -9.44 -11.40 -2.85
N ASP A 31 -10.11 -12.16 -1.99
CA ASP A 31 -10.82 -11.63 -0.82
C ASP A 31 -9.97 -11.80 0.44
N ASP A 32 -9.51 -10.67 0.99
CA ASP A 32 -9.00 -10.54 2.35
C ASP A 32 -10.01 -9.67 3.12
N ASP A 33 -11.16 -10.27 3.43
CA ASP A 33 -12.29 -9.62 4.09
C ASP A 33 -12.39 -10.07 5.56
N SER A 34 -11.73 -9.29 6.43
CA SER A 34 -11.99 -9.30 7.87
C SER A 34 -13.32 -8.62 8.16
N ILE A 35 -14.43 -9.32 7.93
CA ILE A 35 -15.79 -8.87 8.26
C ILE A 35 -16.08 -9.13 9.75
N HIS A 36 -16.08 -8.05 10.54
CA HIS A 36 -16.88 -7.97 11.76
C HIS A 36 -18.28 -7.46 11.36
N ASP A 37 -19.28 -8.34 11.31
CA ASP A 37 -20.69 -7.95 11.19
C ASP A 37 -21.43 -8.28 12.49
N TYR A 38 -21.86 -7.23 13.18
CA TYR A 38 -22.96 -7.26 14.15
C TYR A 38 -24.25 -7.01 13.36
N SER A 39 -25.10 -8.02 13.21
CA SER A 39 -26.44 -7.83 12.63
C SER A 39 -27.38 -7.22 13.66
N TYR A 40 -27.89 -6.03 13.36
CA TYR A 40 -28.89 -5.31 14.14
C TYR A 40 -30.30 -5.73 13.67
N THR A 41 -31.13 -6.22 14.57
CA THR A 41 -32.58 -6.38 14.33
C THR A 41 -33.24 -5.00 14.35
N PRO A 42 -34.13 -4.64 13.41
CA PRO A 42 -34.83 -3.36 13.45
C PRO A 42 -35.78 -3.35 14.65
N LEU A 43 -35.42 -2.68 15.74
CA LEU A 43 -36.41 -2.25 16.73
C LEU A 43 -37.23 -1.12 16.10
N GLN A 44 -38.56 -1.30 16.04
CA GLN A 44 -39.51 -0.36 15.45
C GLN A 44 -39.81 0.87 16.32
N ASP A 45 -39.08 1.06 17.42
CA ASP A 45 -39.35 2.16 18.36
C ASP A 45 -38.08 3.00 18.64
N PRO A 46 -37.98 4.20 18.03
CA PRO A 46 -36.88 5.15 18.27
C PRO A 46 -36.74 5.58 19.74
N GLU A 47 -37.84 5.63 20.50
CA GLU A 47 -37.80 6.02 21.92
C GLU A 47 -37.18 4.92 22.78
N LEU A 48 -37.48 3.67 22.46
CA LEU A 48 -36.92 2.50 23.14
C LEU A 48 -35.41 2.35 22.86
N LEU A 49 -34.97 2.78 21.68
CA LEU A 49 -33.56 2.84 21.29
C LEU A 49 -32.81 3.94 22.05
N LEU A 50 -33.40 5.12 22.19
CA LEU A 50 -32.84 6.24 22.96
C LEU A 50 -32.79 5.90 24.46
N ALA A 51 -33.82 5.23 24.99
CA ALA A 51 -33.86 4.77 26.37
C ALA A 51 -32.78 3.70 26.63
N ALA A 52 -32.63 2.72 25.73
CA ALA A 52 -31.59 1.69 25.84
C ALA A 52 -30.18 2.29 25.77
N TYR A 53 -29.96 3.28 24.88
CA TYR A 53 -28.68 3.96 24.75
C TYR A 53 -28.34 4.79 26.00
N THR A 54 -29.31 5.53 26.53
CA THR A 54 -29.17 6.32 27.76
C THR A 54 -28.87 5.41 28.97
N ARG A 55 -29.55 4.25 29.06
CA ARG A 55 -29.32 3.27 30.12
C ARG A 55 -27.92 2.66 30.03
N ALA A 56 -27.48 2.27 28.83
CA ALA A 56 -26.13 1.73 28.61
C ALA A 56 -25.04 2.78 28.90
N PHE A 57 -25.27 4.03 28.53
CA PHE A 57 -24.37 5.15 28.84
C PHE A 57 -24.25 5.38 30.35
N ASN A 58 -25.36 5.39 31.08
CA ASN A 58 -25.37 5.57 32.54
C ASN A 58 -24.69 4.40 33.26
N ILE A 59 -24.92 3.15 32.85
CA ILE A 59 -24.23 1.98 33.42
C ILE A 59 -22.71 2.10 33.23
N ARG A 60 -22.26 2.55 32.06
CA ARG A 60 -20.83 2.74 31.78
C ARG A 60 -20.21 3.86 32.60
N MET A 61 -20.95 4.95 32.82
CA MET A 61 -20.55 6.06 33.69
C MET A 61 -20.41 5.59 35.15
N MET A 62 -21.38 4.83 35.66
CA MET A 62 -21.34 4.33 37.05
C MET A 62 -20.19 3.34 37.25
N LYS A 63 -19.97 2.39 36.33
CA LYS A 63 -18.82 1.48 36.41
C LYS A 63 -17.47 2.20 36.36
N SER A 64 -17.36 3.27 35.58
CA SER A 64 -16.15 4.09 35.56
C SER A 64 -15.94 4.91 36.83
N GLN A 65 -17.00 5.19 37.60
CA GLN A 65 -16.89 5.81 38.91
C GLN A 65 -16.53 4.78 39.98
N GLU A 66 -17.14 3.58 39.95
CA GLU A 66 -16.79 2.46 40.83
C GLU A 66 -15.33 2.02 40.65
N GLU A 67 -14.82 1.87 39.42
CA GLU A 67 -13.41 1.53 39.17
C GLU A 67 -12.44 2.63 39.65
N LYS A 68 -12.87 3.90 39.64
CA LYS A 68 -12.07 5.00 40.22
C LYS A 68 -12.08 4.97 41.74
N GLN A 69 -13.18 4.51 42.34
CA GLN A 69 -13.35 4.43 43.78
C GLN A 69 -12.61 3.20 44.35
N GLU A 70 -12.67 2.05 43.69
CA GLU A 70 -11.85 0.87 44.03
C GLU A 70 -10.36 1.14 43.89
N SER A 71 -9.93 1.95 42.91
CA SER A 71 -8.51 2.34 42.79
C SER A 71 -8.03 3.32 43.88
N ALA A 72 -8.96 3.96 44.59
CA ALA A 72 -8.65 4.87 45.69
C ALA A 72 -8.59 4.14 47.04
N ASP A 73 -9.30 3.02 47.17
CA ASP A 73 -9.42 2.28 48.44
C ASP A 73 -8.36 1.17 48.63
N GLU A 74 -7.52 0.89 47.61
CA GLU A 74 -6.46 -0.14 47.67
C GLU A 74 -5.06 0.41 48.04
N ALA A 75 -4.98 1.61 48.64
CA ALA A 75 -3.76 2.16 49.22
C ALA A 75 -3.72 1.95 50.75
N TYR A 76 -2.82 1.05 51.18
CA TYR A 76 -2.49 0.70 52.57
C TYR A 76 -2.10 1.91 53.47
N PRO A 77 -2.10 1.74 54.81
CA PRO A 77 -2.35 2.81 55.75
C PRO A 77 -1.14 3.67 56.07
N VAL A 78 -1.48 4.93 56.28
CA VAL A 78 -0.86 6.00 57.07
C VAL A 78 0.19 5.52 58.08
N GLU A 79 1.46 5.86 57.81
CA GLU A 79 2.36 6.34 58.86
C GLU A 79 2.84 7.74 58.50
N SER A 80 2.63 8.61 59.49
CA SER A 80 2.76 10.05 59.53
C SER A 80 4.10 10.59 59.01
N ARG A 81 4.06 11.53 58.05
CA ARG A 81 5.09 12.55 57.94
C ARG A 81 4.55 13.85 57.36
N GLU A 82 4.66 14.88 58.19
CA GLU A 82 4.28 16.27 57.99
C GLU A 82 5.04 16.96 56.84
N LEU A 83 4.32 17.89 56.19
CA LEU A 83 4.78 19.09 55.46
C LEU A 83 5.48 18.92 54.11
N ALA A 84 4.74 19.21 53.03
CA ALA A 84 4.99 20.34 52.12
C ALA A 84 3.94 20.32 50.99
N GLU A 85 3.00 21.27 51.03
CA GLU A 85 2.15 21.59 49.90
C GLU A 85 2.98 22.44 48.92
N ASP A 86 3.33 21.89 47.76
CA ASP A 86 3.65 22.68 46.57
C ASP A 86 3.40 21.88 45.27
N ASP A 87 2.55 22.48 44.45
CA ASP A 87 2.47 22.40 42.98
C ASP A 87 2.22 21.05 42.28
N LEU A 88 0.95 20.63 42.25
CA LEU A 88 0.43 19.58 41.37
C LEU A 88 -0.43 20.15 40.24
N THR A 89 0.18 20.83 39.26
CA THR A 89 -0.45 21.03 37.94
C THR A 89 0.52 20.91 36.75
N SER A 90 1.12 19.74 36.53
CA SER A 90 1.40 19.30 35.15
C SER A 90 1.55 17.78 35.05
N LYS A 91 0.67 17.13 34.28
CA LYS A 91 0.95 15.78 33.79
C LYS A 91 2.15 15.89 32.84
N PRO A 92 3.23 15.11 33.01
CA PRO A 92 4.34 15.13 32.07
C PRO A 92 3.83 14.76 30.68
N GLN A 93 3.98 15.68 29.72
CA GLN A 93 3.75 15.34 28.32
C GLN A 93 4.66 14.17 27.96
N PRO A 94 4.16 13.14 27.24
CA PRO A 94 5.02 12.08 26.74
C PRO A 94 6.16 12.72 25.94
N PRO A 95 7.42 12.27 26.12
CA PRO A 95 8.57 12.89 25.46
C PRO A 95 8.29 12.95 23.97
N GLN A 96 8.18 14.17 23.44
CA GLN A 96 8.03 14.35 22.00
C GLN A 96 9.30 13.77 21.38
N ARG A 97 9.16 12.75 20.53
CA ARG A 97 10.31 12.16 19.83
C ARG A 97 11.02 13.27 19.03
N GLU A 98 12.19 13.70 19.48
CA GLU A 98 13.04 14.78 18.92
C GLU A 98 13.64 14.46 17.53
N ASN A 99 13.09 13.51 16.78
CA ASN A 99 13.59 13.12 15.47
C ASN A 99 13.09 14.05 14.34
N ARG A 100 13.05 15.36 14.56
CA ARG A 100 12.77 16.32 13.48
C ARG A 100 14.07 16.68 12.78
N VAL A 101 14.09 16.50 11.45
CA VAL A 101 15.20 16.91 10.60
C VAL A 101 15.15 18.43 10.47
N THR A 102 16.24 19.12 10.85
CA THR A 102 16.40 20.57 10.66
C THR A 102 16.78 20.89 9.20
N PRO A 103 16.58 22.12 8.70
CA PRO A 103 17.05 22.53 7.37
C PRO A 103 18.54 22.23 7.16
N ASP A 104 19.35 22.57 8.16
CA ASP A 104 20.79 22.34 8.21
C ASP A 104 21.13 20.85 8.11
N GLN A 105 20.43 20.00 8.86
CA GLN A 105 20.58 18.56 8.76
C GLN A 105 20.14 18.02 7.39
N ALA A 106 19.12 18.60 6.75
CA ALA A 106 18.71 18.19 5.41
C ALA A 106 19.77 18.51 4.35
N VAL A 107 20.38 19.70 4.42
CA VAL A 107 21.51 20.11 3.56
C VAL A 107 22.72 19.22 3.81
N PHE A 108 23.06 18.98 5.08
CA PHE A 108 24.14 18.06 5.46
C PHE A 108 23.93 16.66 4.88
N ASN A 109 22.76 16.06 5.09
CA ASN A 109 22.44 14.72 4.60
C ASN A 109 22.61 14.63 3.07
N TYR A 110 22.20 15.67 2.34
CA TYR A 110 22.41 15.72 0.91
C TYR A 110 23.89 15.73 0.54
N LEU A 111 24.66 16.67 1.09
CA LEU A 111 26.08 16.83 0.78
C LEU A 111 26.87 15.56 1.13
N TYR A 112 26.53 14.95 2.27
CA TYR A 112 27.07 13.67 2.71
C TYR A 112 26.79 12.54 1.70
N HIS A 113 25.54 12.36 1.27
CA HIS A 113 25.18 11.32 0.30
C HIS A 113 25.80 11.54 -1.10
N HIS A 114 26.09 12.78 -1.46
CA HIS A 114 26.77 13.14 -2.70
C HIS A 114 28.31 13.19 -2.59
N LYS A 115 28.87 12.76 -1.45
CA LYS A 115 30.32 12.69 -1.20
C LYS A 115 31.04 14.03 -1.36
N ARG A 116 30.41 15.13 -0.93
CA ARG A 116 30.99 16.48 -0.94
C ARG A 116 31.57 16.85 0.42
N SER A 117 32.58 16.12 0.87
CA SER A 117 33.22 16.35 2.17
C SER A 117 33.89 17.72 2.26
N ASP A 118 34.43 18.21 1.13
CA ASP A 118 34.97 19.56 0.95
C ASP A 118 33.99 20.65 1.41
N LEU A 119 32.72 20.50 1.05
CA LEU A 119 31.68 21.47 1.36
C LEU A 119 31.16 21.32 2.79
N LEU A 120 31.17 20.10 3.33
CA LEU A 120 30.71 19.86 4.70
C LEU A 120 31.59 20.60 5.71
N GLU A 121 32.91 20.51 5.57
CA GLU A 121 33.87 21.19 6.43
C GLU A 121 33.80 22.73 6.31
N THR A 122 33.37 23.22 5.14
CA THR A 122 33.21 24.67 4.89
C THR A 122 31.88 25.20 5.46
N MET A 123 30.84 24.37 5.49
CA MET A 123 29.48 24.81 5.82
C MET A 123 29.10 24.61 7.28
N PHE A 124 29.69 23.61 7.94
CA PHE A 124 29.35 23.18 9.29
C PHE A 124 30.64 23.08 10.11
N ASP A 125 30.58 23.44 11.39
CA ASP A 125 31.69 23.17 12.29
C ASP A 125 31.89 21.66 12.49
N GLN A 126 33.06 21.30 13.00
CA GLN A 126 33.47 19.91 13.18
C GLN A 126 32.54 19.14 14.13
N GLU A 127 32.03 19.78 15.18
CA GLU A 127 31.13 19.16 16.16
C GLU A 127 29.79 18.79 15.50
N THR A 128 29.21 19.74 14.74
CA THR A 128 27.99 19.55 13.96
C THR A 128 28.16 18.46 12.90
N CYS A 129 29.30 18.42 12.22
CA CYS A 129 29.62 17.36 11.26
C CYS A 129 29.63 15.98 11.91
N VAL A 130 30.27 15.84 13.08
CA VAL A 130 30.32 14.57 13.83
C VAL A 130 28.91 14.19 14.31
N GLU A 131 28.15 15.13 14.86
CA GLU A 131 26.78 14.89 15.32
C GLU A 131 25.87 14.41 14.18
N TYR A 132 25.89 15.10 13.04
CA TYR A 132 25.06 14.78 11.89
C TYR A 132 25.51 13.50 11.19
N THR A 133 26.81 13.26 11.08
CA THR A 133 27.33 11.98 10.58
C THR A 133 26.83 10.83 11.45
N ASN A 134 26.94 10.93 12.78
CA ASN A 134 26.41 9.93 13.70
C ASN A 134 24.90 9.72 13.53
N LYS A 135 24.12 10.79 13.30
CA LYS A 135 22.67 10.68 13.02
C LYS A 135 22.41 9.98 11.68
N VAL A 136 23.14 10.35 10.62
CA VAL A 136 23.04 9.73 9.29
C VAL A 136 23.44 8.27 9.34
N GLU A 137 24.51 7.92 10.05
CA GLU A 137 24.96 6.54 10.21
C GLU A 137 24.04 5.73 11.10
N LYS A 138 23.37 6.31 12.10
CA LYS A 138 22.33 5.61 12.87
C LYS A 138 21.07 5.35 12.03
N MET A 139 20.62 6.33 11.24
CA MET A 139 19.52 6.14 10.27
C MET A 139 19.94 5.20 9.14
N GLY A 140 21.20 5.33 8.74
CA GLY A 140 21.89 4.64 7.68
C GLY A 140 22.10 3.20 8.05
N ALA A 141 22.56 2.82 9.24
CA ALA A 141 22.82 1.45 9.69
C ALA A 141 21.57 0.55 9.65
N ALA A 142 20.36 1.13 9.67
CA ALA A 142 19.13 0.40 9.35
C ALA A 142 19.10 -0.05 7.86
N ILE A 143 19.71 0.72 6.95
CA ILE A 143 19.77 0.50 5.50
C ILE A 143 20.76 -0.61 5.08
N PRO A 144 22.00 -0.78 5.59
CA PRO A 144 22.83 -1.95 5.35
C PRO A 144 22.25 -3.25 5.87
N GLN A 145 21.50 -3.26 6.99
CA GLN A 145 20.75 -4.47 7.37
C GLN A 145 19.72 -4.83 6.29
N ILE A 146 19.03 -3.82 5.75
CA ILE A 146 18.08 -3.97 4.64
C ILE A 146 18.79 -4.36 3.33
N GLN A 147 19.95 -3.80 3.00
CA GLN A 147 20.73 -4.11 1.79
C GLN A 147 21.43 -5.47 1.89
N ARG A 148 21.86 -5.90 3.08
CA ARG A 148 22.36 -7.27 3.32
C ARG A 148 21.24 -8.29 3.16
N LEU A 149 20.06 -8.03 3.70
CA LEU A 149 18.86 -8.83 3.44
C LEU A 149 18.53 -8.83 1.94
N TYR A 150 18.52 -7.67 1.27
CA TYR A 150 18.21 -7.57 -0.16
C TYR A 150 19.25 -8.23 -1.06
N ALA A 151 20.55 -8.15 -0.72
CA ALA A 151 21.63 -8.81 -1.45
C ALA A 151 21.60 -10.33 -1.25
N TYR A 152 21.28 -10.79 -0.05
CA TYR A 152 20.96 -12.19 0.25
C TYR A 152 19.78 -12.67 -0.63
N TYR A 153 18.67 -11.93 -0.68
CA TYR A 153 17.52 -12.25 -1.54
C TYR A 153 17.81 -12.17 -3.05
N ARG A 154 18.72 -11.29 -3.48
CA ARG A 154 19.11 -11.15 -4.90
C ARG A 154 19.98 -12.31 -5.37
N ARG A 155 20.85 -12.86 -4.51
CA ARG A 155 21.65 -14.05 -4.78
C ARG A 155 20.81 -15.33 -4.88
N GLN A 156 19.64 -15.33 -4.25
CA GLN A 156 18.67 -16.44 -4.24
C GLN A 156 17.73 -16.45 -5.47
N LYS A 157 17.79 -15.47 -6.37
CA LYS A 157 16.96 -15.49 -7.60
C LYS A 157 17.62 -16.37 -8.66
N PRO A 158 16.97 -17.46 -9.14
CA PRO A 158 17.46 -18.17 -10.31
C PRO A 158 17.44 -17.21 -11.51
N VAL A 159 18.57 -17.15 -12.22
CA VAL A 159 18.66 -16.51 -13.54
C VAL A 159 17.67 -17.25 -14.44
N LYS A 160 16.64 -16.54 -14.91
CA LYS A 160 15.79 -17.08 -15.97
C LYS A 160 16.68 -17.29 -17.19
N LYS A 161 17.00 -18.55 -17.51
CA LYS A 161 17.50 -18.89 -18.84
C LYS A 161 16.37 -18.59 -19.81
N GLU A 162 16.62 -17.67 -20.73
CA GLU A 162 15.79 -17.53 -21.92
C GLU A 162 15.89 -18.86 -22.67
N ALA A 163 14.78 -19.59 -22.70
CA ALA A 163 14.63 -20.75 -23.55
C ALA A 163 14.59 -20.23 -24.99
N VAL A 164 15.62 -20.56 -25.76
CA VAL A 164 15.58 -20.50 -27.22
C VAL A 164 14.63 -21.61 -27.65
N GLU A 165 13.39 -21.24 -27.99
CA GLU A 165 12.48 -22.13 -28.71
C GLU A 165 12.90 -22.17 -30.17
N GLU A 166 13.59 -23.26 -30.56
CA GLU A 166 13.64 -23.68 -31.96
C GLU A 166 12.26 -24.20 -32.34
N SER A 167 11.58 -23.46 -33.23
CA SER A 167 10.31 -23.82 -33.85
C SER A 167 10.58 -24.16 -35.32
N SER A 168 10.43 -25.44 -35.65
CA SER A 168 10.44 -26.01 -37.00
C SER A 168 9.04 -26.49 -37.36
N ASP A 169 8.40 -25.88 -38.36
CA ASP A 169 7.48 -26.48 -39.37
C ASP A 169 6.70 -25.36 -40.09
N SER A 170 6.83 -25.14 -41.41
CA SER A 170 6.35 -25.92 -42.56
C SER A 170 4.92 -25.56 -43.03
N ARG A 171 4.89 -24.91 -44.21
CA ARG A 171 3.89 -24.98 -45.31
C ARG A 171 2.45 -24.43 -45.16
N ARG A 172 2.19 -23.40 -45.99
CA ARG A 172 1.02 -23.10 -46.87
C ARG A 172 0.62 -21.62 -46.70
N GLY A 173 0.35 -20.82 -47.72
CA GLY A 173 0.25 -21.03 -49.16
C GLY A 173 0.15 -19.66 -49.84
N VAL A 174 0.48 -19.66 -51.12
CA VAL A 174 0.57 -18.54 -52.06
C VAL A 174 -0.81 -17.91 -52.31
N VAL A 175 -0.91 -16.58 -52.23
CA VAL A 175 -1.80 -15.76 -53.08
C VAL A 175 -1.05 -14.47 -53.41
N GLU A 176 -0.69 -14.34 -54.69
CA GLU A 176 -0.23 -13.12 -55.35
C GLU A 176 -1.37 -12.11 -55.43
N LEU A 177 -1.10 -10.83 -55.14
CA LEU A 177 -1.73 -9.73 -55.85
C LEU A 177 -0.74 -8.57 -55.95
N ASP A 178 -0.60 -8.12 -57.19
CA ASP A 178 0.26 -7.06 -57.69
C ASP A 178 -0.07 -5.69 -57.07
N ASN A 179 0.97 -4.87 -56.86
CA ASN A 179 0.86 -3.44 -57.14
C ASN A 179 2.24 -2.81 -57.35
N GLU A 180 2.33 -2.16 -58.49
CA GLU A 180 3.48 -1.47 -59.05
C GLU A 180 3.79 -0.13 -58.35
N GLU A 181 5.08 0.19 -58.38
CA GLU A 181 5.69 1.51 -58.60
C GLU A 181 5.37 2.70 -57.66
N SER A 182 6.39 3.14 -56.91
CA SER A 182 7.18 4.30 -57.34
C SER A 182 8.41 4.49 -56.45
N GLY A 183 9.57 4.67 -57.09
CA GLY A 183 10.84 4.93 -56.44
C GLY A 183 11.00 6.40 -56.01
N ASN A 184 11.94 6.63 -55.09
CA ASN A 184 13.02 7.60 -55.26
C ASN A 184 14.06 7.47 -54.14
N ASP A 185 15.30 7.68 -54.57
CA ASP A 185 16.59 7.52 -53.90
C ASP A 185 16.85 8.48 -52.72
N ASP A 186 17.66 8.07 -51.74
CA ASP A 186 19.08 8.46 -51.56
C ASP A 186 19.59 8.18 -50.11
N PRO A 187 20.85 7.73 -49.90
CA PRO A 187 21.33 7.20 -48.62
C PRO A 187 22.15 8.22 -47.82
N LYS A 188 21.80 8.46 -46.55
CA LYS A 188 22.68 9.18 -45.61
C LYS A 188 23.55 8.23 -44.79
N ARG A 189 24.84 8.26 -45.14
CA ARG A 189 26.02 7.77 -44.41
C ARG A 189 25.92 7.99 -42.89
N ARG A 190 26.22 6.93 -42.15
CA ARG A 190 26.47 6.92 -40.70
C ARG A 190 28.00 6.94 -40.47
N PRO A 191 28.58 7.90 -39.73
CA PRO A 191 29.99 7.82 -39.36
C PRO A 191 30.19 6.87 -38.18
N GLN A 192 31.19 6.01 -38.30
CA GLN A 192 31.75 5.21 -37.21
C GLN A 192 32.57 6.14 -36.30
N SER A 193 32.39 6.02 -34.97
CA SER A 193 33.27 6.63 -33.97
C SER A 193 34.17 5.58 -33.33
N THR A 194 35.46 5.89 -33.30
CA THR A 194 36.53 5.15 -32.61
C THR A 194 36.50 5.41 -31.09
N PRO A 195 37.08 4.54 -30.27
CA PRO A 195 37.12 4.71 -28.82
C PRO A 195 38.35 5.53 -28.40
N THR A 196 38.14 6.55 -27.56
CA THR A 196 39.24 7.26 -26.88
C THR A 196 39.10 7.18 -25.37
N GLU A 197 40.26 6.89 -24.80
CA GLU A 197 40.78 6.82 -23.44
C GLU A 197 40.05 7.49 -22.26
N ASN A 198 40.25 6.85 -21.09
CA ASN A 198 39.73 7.19 -19.78
C ASN A 198 40.32 8.51 -19.23
N GLY A 199 39.45 9.47 -18.93
CA GLY A 199 39.73 10.67 -18.13
C GLY A 199 38.74 10.82 -16.95
N PRO A 200 38.99 11.73 -15.99
CA PRO A 200 38.31 11.77 -14.71
C PRO A 200 36.85 12.25 -14.81
N ILE A 201 35.99 11.67 -13.96
CA ILE A 201 34.54 11.88 -13.94
C ILE A 201 34.22 13.34 -13.54
N HIS A 202 33.81 14.15 -14.52
CA HIS A 202 33.31 15.53 -14.36
C HIS A 202 31.77 15.53 -14.40
N LEU A 203 31.13 16.34 -13.54
CA LEU A 203 29.68 16.36 -13.28
C LEU A 203 28.80 17.01 -14.39
N ASN A 204 29.22 17.03 -15.65
CA ASN A 204 28.54 17.82 -16.68
C ASN A 204 27.43 17.07 -17.47
N ASP A 205 27.46 15.75 -17.57
CA ASP A 205 26.57 15.06 -18.53
C ASP A 205 25.10 14.98 -18.10
N SER A 206 24.80 15.04 -16.80
CA SER A 206 23.41 15.06 -16.31
C SER A 206 22.80 16.47 -16.24
N ALA A 207 23.62 17.52 -16.18
CA ALA A 207 23.16 18.91 -16.19
C ALA A 207 22.96 19.42 -17.65
N VAL A 208 23.83 19.00 -18.57
CA VAL A 208 23.76 19.37 -20.00
C VAL A 208 22.53 18.76 -20.69
N LEU A 209 22.09 17.56 -20.30
CA LEU A 209 20.83 16.97 -20.81
C LEU A 209 19.57 17.72 -20.35
N MET A 210 19.64 18.54 -19.29
CA MET A 210 18.52 19.33 -18.78
C MET A 210 18.48 20.74 -19.37
N LEU A 211 19.64 21.32 -19.72
CA LEU A 211 19.71 22.63 -20.37
C LEU A 211 19.18 22.61 -21.82
N ASN A 212 19.31 21.47 -22.51
CA ASN A 212 18.87 21.34 -23.91
C ASN A 212 17.36 21.05 -24.09
N ALA A 213 16.61 20.81 -23.00
CA ALA A 213 15.16 20.57 -23.06
C ALA A 213 14.33 21.87 -23.00
N GLU A 214 14.93 23.02 -22.70
CA GLU A 214 14.24 24.29 -22.44
C GLU A 214 14.12 25.20 -23.68
N ALA A 215 14.55 24.75 -24.87
CA ALA A 215 14.51 25.55 -26.11
C ALA A 215 13.15 25.55 -26.85
N THR A 216 12.11 24.89 -26.33
CA THR A 216 10.75 25.00 -26.89
C THR A 216 9.83 25.72 -25.91
N ASP A 217 9.52 26.98 -26.25
CA ASP A 217 8.66 27.91 -25.52
C ASP A 217 7.19 27.47 -25.54
N LYS A 218 6.88 26.39 -24.82
CA LYS A 218 5.52 26.07 -24.38
C LYS A 218 5.46 26.42 -22.91
N ARG A 219 4.54 27.32 -22.54
CA ARG A 219 4.24 27.76 -21.17
C ARG A 219 4.10 26.55 -20.24
N THR A 220 5.22 26.12 -19.66
CA THR A 220 5.24 25.11 -18.60
C THR A 220 4.67 25.78 -17.37
N SER A 221 3.63 25.17 -16.81
CA SER A 221 3.02 25.66 -15.59
C SER A 221 4.09 25.68 -14.48
N PRO A 222 4.05 26.61 -13.52
CA PRO A 222 4.98 26.62 -12.38
C PRO A 222 5.07 25.26 -11.65
N SER A 223 4.00 24.46 -11.70
CA SER A 223 3.95 23.09 -11.18
C SER A 223 4.77 22.04 -11.94
N ASP A 224 5.25 22.32 -13.15
CA ASP A 224 6.05 21.38 -13.96
C ASP A 224 7.55 21.46 -13.68
N LEU A 225 7.98 22.45 -12.87
CA LEU A 225 9.38 22.57 -12.47
C LEU A 225 9.76 21.41 -11.56
N LYS A 226 10.60 20.50 -12.09
CA LYS A 226 11.19 19.41 -11.30
C LYS A 226 12.06 20.01 -10.20
N ILE A 227 11.57 19.92 -8.96
CA ILE A 227 12.33 20.23 -7.75
C ILE A 227 13.48 19.22 -7.67
N THR A 228 14.69 19.66 -8.02
CA THR A 228 15.91 18.90 -7.80
C THR A 228 16.48 19.23 -6.41
N PRO A 229 17.22 18.31 -5.78
CA PRO A 229 17.91 18.61 -4.54
C PRO A 229 18.90 19.77 -4.65
N GLN A 230 19.56 19.91 -5.82
CA GLN A 230 20.48 21.01 -6.10
C GLN A 230 19.77 22.37 -6.01
N LEU A 231 18.57 22.46 -6.60
CA LEU A 231 17.76 23.67 -6.54
C LEU A 231 17.30 23.97 -5.11
N ALA A 232 17.00 22.93 -4.31
CA ALA A 232 16.64 23.09 -2.91
C ALA A 232 17.78 23.70 -2.08
N ILE A 233 19.00 23.20 -2.29
CA ILE A 233 20.20 23.69 -1.58
C ILE A 233 20.59 25.07 -2.05
N PHE A 234 20.54 25.30 -3.36
CA PHE A 234 20.74 26.63 -3.91
C PHE A 234 19.77 27.62 -3.26
N TYR A 235 18.48 27.28 -3.20
CA TYR A 235 17.47 28.15 -2.61
C TYR A 235 17.74 28.45 -1.13
N TYR A 236 18.05 27.43 -0.33
CA TYR A 236 18.39 27.62 1.08
C TYR A 236 19.62 28.50 1.28
N LEU A 237 20.71 28.26 0.54
CA LEU A 237 21.91 29.08 0.63
C LEU A 237 21.69 30.52 0.14
N HIS A 238 20.83 30.66 -0.88
CA HIS A 238 20.41 31.95 -1.40
C HIS A 238 19.59 32.73 -0.38
N GLU A 239 18.64 32.10 0.32
CA GLU A 239 17.89 32.71 1.43
C GLU A 239 18.81 33.15 2.59
N GLN A 240 19.82 32.33 2.90
CA GLN A 240 20.83 32.64 3.93
C GLN A 240 21.89 33.67 3.47
N LYS A 241 21.81 34.14 2.21
CA LYS A 241 22.77 35.08 1.61
C LYS A 241 24.24 34.60 1.65
N ARG A 242 24.48 33.29 1.66
CA ARG A 242 25.83 32.69 1.66
C ARG A 242 26.38 32.59 0.23
N ARG A 243 26.75 33.73 -0.36
CA ARG A 243 27.20 33.81 -1.76
C ARG A 243 28.51 33.06 -2.01
N ASP A 244 29.44 33.15 -1.07
CA ASP A 244 30.71 32.43 -1.06
C ASP A 244 30.52 30.92 -1.23
N VAL A 245 29.58 30.35 -0.47
CA VAL A 245 29.25 28.92 -0.56
C VAL A 245 28.56 28.61 -1.88
N LEU A 246 27.60 29.43 -2.32
CA LEU A 246 26.97 29.24 -3.64
C LEU A 246 28.00 29.24 -4.76
N GLU A 247 29.01 30.10 -4.66
CA GLU A 247 30.07 30.21 -5.64
C GLU A 247 30.98 28.98 -5.69
N ALA A 248 31.21 28.36 -4.53
CA ALA A 248 31.99 27.13 -4.40
C ALA A 248 31.22 25.87 -4.86
N ILE A 249 29.90 25.81 -4.67
CA ILE A 249 29.09 24.61 -4.96
C ILE A 249 28.64 24.54 -6.41
N PHE A 250 28.20 25.67 -6.97
CA PHE A 250 27.54 25.73 -8.27
C PHE A 250 28.37 26.60 -9.20
N ASP A 251 28.52 26.21 -10.46
CA ASP A 251 29.12 27.09 -11.48
C ASP A 251 28.20 28.28 -11.80
N GLU A 252 28.75 29.32 -12.41
CA GLU A 252 28.05 30.58 -12.70
C GLU A 252 26.80 30.39 -13.57
N ASP A 253 26.83 29.46 -14.53
CA ASP A 253 25.69 29.22 -15.41
C ASP A 253 24.56 28.50 -14.67
N THR A 254 24.90 27.48 -13.86
CA THR A 254 23.95 26.82 -12.98
C THR A 254 23.33 27.80 -11.98
N ARG A 255 24.12 28.69 -11.38
CA ARG A 255 23.62 29.74 -10.49
C ARG A 255 22.62 30.63 -11.20
N LYS A 256 22.92 31.14 -12.40
CA LYS A 256 21.99 31.96 -13.19
C LYS A 256 20.69 31.24 -13.49
N VAL A 257 20.76 29.96 -13.87
CA VAL A 257 19.56 29.15 -14.13
C VAL A 257 18.73 28.99 -12.86
N PHE A 258 19.36 28.73 -11.72
CA PHE A 258 18.66 28.59 -10.45
C PHE A 258 18.09 29.91 -9.94
N VAL A 259 18.81 31.04 -10.06
CA VAL A 259 18.25 32.37 -9.75
C VAL A 259 16.97 32.61 -10.54
N ARG A 260 16.99 32.42 -11.87
CA ARG A 260 15.78 32.57 -12.70
C ARG A 260 14.65 31.64 -12.26
N LYS A 261 14.96 30.40 -11.85
CA LYS A 261 13.97 29.44 -11.34
C LYS A 261 13.38 29.88 -10.00
N VAL A 262 14.21 30.36 -9.07
CA VAL A 262 13.80 30.91 -7.78
C VAL A 262 12.93 32.14 -7.98
N GLU A 263 13.36 33.09 -8.83
CA GLU A 263 12.59 34.29 -9.17
C GLU A 263 11.24 33.95 -9.83
N LYS A 264 11.23 32.97 -10.74
CA LYS A 264 10.00 32.49 -11.40
C LYS A 264 9.03 31.84 -10.42
N MET A 265 9.53 31.14 -9.39
CA MET A 265 8.69 30.49 -8.38
C MET A 265 8.25 31.48 -7.28
N GLY A 266 9.06 32.48 -6.96
CA GLY A 266 8.73 33.54 -6.00
C GLY A 266 8.24 32.98 -4.66
N ILE A 267 7.07 33.45 -4.23
CA ILE A 267 6.42 33.08 -2.96
C ILE A 267 5.96 31.61 -2.96
N ASP A 268 5.78 31.00 -4.13
CA ASP A 268 5.31 29.62 -4.27
C ASP A 268 6.44 28.59 -4.07
N MET A 269 7.67 29.03 -3.80
CA MET A 269 8.79 28.12 -3.54
C MET A 269 8.52 27.31 -2.25
N PRO A 270 8.53 25.97 -2.31
CA PRO A 270 8.40 25.16 -1.11
C PRO A 270 9.60 25.36 -0.18
N SER A 271 9.39 25.17 1.13
CA SER A 271 10.52 25.16 2.07
C SER A 271 11.55 24.08 1.71
N ILE A 272 12.82 24.29 2.06
CA ILE A 272 13.86 23.29 1.80
C ILE A 272 13.52 21.93 2.44
N LEU A 273 12.92 21.94 3.63
CA LEU A 273 12.48 20.72 4.31
C LEU A 273 11.47 19.96 3.47
N ARG A 274 10.54 20.67 2.83
CA ARG A 274 9.54 20.09 1.94
C ARG A 274 10.17 19.49 0.69
N MET A 275 11.09 20.23 0.07
CA MET A 275 11.82 19.79 -1.11
C MET A 275 12.64 18.52 -0.81
N TYR A 276 13.38 18.53 0.30
CA TYR A 276 14.16 17.38 0.77
C TYR A 276 13.27 16.18 1.11
N ALA A 277 12.16 16.38 1.81
CA ALA A 277 11.23 15.30 2.14
C ALA A 277 10.59 14.67 0.89
N CYS A 278 10.20 15.49 -0.10
CA CYS A 278 9.76 15.02 -1.41
C CYS A 278 10.82 14.14 -2.09
N TRP A 279 12.05 14.64 -2.19
CA TRP A 279 13.16 13.91 -2.78
C TRP A 279 13.43 12.58 -2.05
N ARG A 280 13.55 12.62 -0.73
CA ARG A 280 13.80 11.44 0.13
C ARG A 280 12.73 10.37 -0.10
N ARG A 281 11.45 10.75 -0.15
CA ARG A 281 10.36 9.82 -0.44
C ARG A 281 10.50 9.19 -1.83
N ILE A 282 10.81 9.98 -2.85
CA ILE A 282 10.98 9.50 -4.23
C ILE A 282 12.16 8.52 -4.32
N GLU A 283 13.31 8.84 -3.73
CA GLU A 283 14.48 7.96 -3.74
C GLU A 283 14.20 6.64 -3.00
N LEU A 284 13.61 6.71 -1.81
CA LEU A 284 13.24 5.51 -1.06
C LEU A 284 12.24 4.65 -1.85
N LYS A 285 11.29 5.26 -2.56
CA LYS A 285 10.33 4.53 -3.42
C LYS A 285 10.99 3.75 -4.55
N LYS A 286 12.13 4.22 -5.09
CA LYS A 286 12.89 3.47 -6.11
C LYS A 286 13.45 2.17 -5.54
N THR A 287 13.87 2.18 -4.28
CA THR A 287 14.42 1.01 -3.58
C THR A 287 13.32 0.07 -3.08
N VAL A 288 12.17 0.61 -2.64
CA VAL A 288 11.06 -0.15 -2.05
C VAL A 288 9.82 -0.11 -2.96
N LYS A 289 9.85 -0.86 -4.08
CA LYS A 289 8.80 -0.86 -5.12
C LYS A 289 7.38 -1.19 -4.63
N ARG A 290 7.21 -1.85 -3.48
CA ARG A 290 5.92 -2.31 -2.91
C ARG A 290 5.83 -2.07 -1.40
N GLY A 291 6.54 -1.08 -0.90
CA GLY A 291 6.49 -0.73 0.52
C GLY A 291 5.18 -0.04 0.87
N ILE A 292 4.64 -0.33 2.05
CA ILE A 292 3.57 0.47 2.63
C ILE A 292 4.21 1.80 3.09
N GLU A 293 3.66 2.92 2.66
CA GLU A 293 4.16 4.22 3.13
C GLU A 293 3.64 4.48 4.55
N ILE A 294 4.51 4.86 5.48
CA ILE A 294 4.13 5.26 6.84
C ILE A 294 4.16 6.80 6.94
N TRP A 295 3.02 7.37 7.27
CA TRP A 295 2.80 8.82 7.36
C TRP A 295 2.35 9.22 8.76
N LEU A 296 2.77 10.39 9.24
CA LEU A 296 2.29 10.98 10.49
C LEU A 296 1.25 12.05 10.20
N CYS A 297 -0.01 11.84 10.58
CA CYS A 297 -1.02 12.88 10.39
C CYS A 297 -0.69 14.10 11.26
N HIS A 298 -0.58 15.28 10.64
CA HIS A 298 -0.29 16.52 11.35
C HIS A 298 -1.37 16.96 12.33
N LEU A 299 -2.64 16.60 12.09
CA LEU A 299 -3.73 16.96 13.01
C LEU A 299 -3.81 15.99 14.18
N CYS A 300 -4.06 14.70 13.93
CA CYS A 300 -4.28 13.73 15.01
C CYS A 300 -3.02 13.08 15.58
N LYS A 301 -1.84 13.38 15.00
CA LYS A 301 -0.53 12.82 15.39
C LYS A 301 -0.47 11.28 15.36
N LYS A 302 -1.38 10.61 14.65
CA LYS A 302 -1.38 9.16 14.49
C LYS A 302 -0.56 8.76 13.25
N GLU A 303 0.22 7.70 13.41
CA GLU A 303 0.86 7.03 12.27
C GLU A 303 -0.20 6.33 11.41
N ARG A 304 -0.07 6.47 10.09
CA ARG A 304 -0.97 5.90 9.09
C ARG A 304 -0.14 5.10 8.11
N LYS A 305 -0.43 3.81 8.06
CA LYS A 305 0.05 2.88 7.04
C LYS A 305 -0.83 3.06 5.81
N ALA A 306 -0.24 3.42 4.68
CA ALA A 306 -0.95 3.68 3.44
C ALA A 306 -0.42 2.76 2.34
N CYS A 307 -1.31 1.94 1.78
CA CYS A 307 -1.06 1.13 0.59
C CYS A 307 -1.30 1.92 -0.70
N GLY A 308 -1.10 3.24 -0.64
CA GLY A 308 -1.33 4.18 -1.72
C GLY A 308 -2.00 5.47 -1.25
N GLU A 309 -2.23 6.36 -2.21
CA GLU A 309 -2.74 7.70 -1.96
C GLU A 309 -4.16 7.71 -1.39
N ARG A 310 -5.02 6.78 -1.82
CA ARG A 310 -6.42 6.71 -1.42
C ARG A 310 -6.60 6.55 0.10
N ASP A 311 -5.71 5.84 0.78
CA ASP A 311 -5.80 5.63 2.23
C ASP A 311 -5.59 6.92 3.00
N LEU A 312 -4.64 7.74 2.55
CA LEU A 312 -4.40 9.07 3.10
C LEU A 312 -5.61 9.98 2.84
N LEU A 313 -6.16 9.96 1.62
CA LEU A 313 -7.33 10.78 1.28
C LEU A 313 -8.57 10.38 2.07
N ASN A 314 -8.79 9.10 2.31
CA ASN A 314 -9.87 8.62 3.17
C ASN A 314 -9.70 9.09 4.62
N HIS A 315 -8.46 9.19 5.10
CA HIS A 315 -8.16 9.75 6.41
C HIS A 315 -8.41 11.27 6.46
N VAL A 316 -7.94 12.01 5.45
CA VAL A 316 -8.19 13.46 5.32
C VAL A 316 -9.69 13.75 5.30
N ALA A 317 -10.46 13.00 4.51
CA ALA A 317 -11.90 13.13 4.43
C ALA A 317 -12.60 12.92 5.78
N ALA A 318 -12.07 12.05 6.65
CA ALA A 318 -12.62 11.86 7.98
C ALA A 318 -12.40 13.09 8.89
N HIS A 319 -11.30 13.81 8.72
CA HIS A 319 -11.06 15.07 9.43
C HIS A 319 -11.88 16.23 8.89
N GLU A 320 -12.04 16.31 7.57
CA GLU A 320 -12.73 17.40 6.88
C GLU A 320 -14.25 17.17 6.74
N GLY A 321 -14.79 16.08 7.29
CA GLY A 321 -16.21 15.75 7.15
C GLY A 321 -16.66 15.52 5.70
N ILE A 322 -15.73 15.23 4.79
CA ILE A 322 -16.02 15.03 3.38
C ILE A 322 -16.74 13.70 3.23
N SER A 323 -17.90 13.72 2.60
CA SER A 323 -18.73 12.55 2.36
C SER A 323 -19.24 12.51 0.91
N CYS A 324 -19.72 11.33 0.52
CA CYS A 324 -20.38 11.05 -0.74
C CYS A 324 -21.88 10.87 -0.48
N SER A 325 -22.71 11.50 -1.30
CA SER A 325 -24.14 11.19 -1.35
C SER A 325 -24.39 9.83 -2.00
N CYS A 326 -25.42 9.12 -1.55
CA CYS A 326 -25.90 7.92 -2.21
C CYS A 326 -26.38 8.25 -3.63
N VAL A 327 -26.17 7.32 -4.57
CA VAL A 327 -26.57 7.51 -5.97
C VAL A 327 -28.05 7.18 -6.21
N VAL A 328 -28.63 6.33 -5.37
CA VAL A 328 -30.03 5.88 -5.42
C VAL A 328 -30.94 7.03 -5.01
N GLU A 329 -31.97 7.29 -5.82
CA GLU A 329 -32.94 8.36 -5.60
C GLU A 329 -33.71 8.13 -4.29
N GLY A 330 -33.94 9.21 -3.52
CA GLY A 330 -34.56 9.14 -2.19
C GLY A 330 -33.64 8.71 -1.04
N CYS A 331 -32.43 8.22 -1.30
CA CYS A 331 -31.50 7.84 -0.24
C CYS A 331 -30.70 9.04 0.29
N VAL A 332 -31.01 9.49 1.52
CA VAL A 332 -30.32 10.61 2.19
C VAL A 332 -29.02 10.22 2.89
N LYS A 333 -28.64 8.93 2.90
CA LYS A 333 -27.45 8.48 3.61
C LYS A 333 -26.17 9.00 2.95
N LEU A 334 -25.30 9.57 3.79
CA LEU A 334 -23.96 9.99 3.42
C LEU A 334 -22.97 8.88 3.79
N SER A 335 -22.00 8.62 2.92
CA SER A 335 -20.99 7.57 3.10
C SER A 335 -19.61 8.06 2.67
N LYS A 336 -18.55 7.38 3.10
CA LYS A 336 -17.20 7.65 2.57
C LYS A 336 -17.07 7.00 1.19
N ALA A 337 -16.16 7.48 0.33
CA ALA A 337 -16.02 6.94 -1.02
C ALA A 337 -15.75 5.41 -1.05
N TYR A 338 -14.95 4.90 -0.10
CA TYR A 338 -14.65 3.48 0.01
C TYR A 338 -15.79 2.64 0.60
N THR A 339 -16.63 3.23 1.47
CA THR A 339 -17.78 2.53 2.05
C THR A 339 -19.03 2.63 1.20
N LEU A 340 -19.06 3.53 0.21
CA LEU A 340 -20.24 3.79 -0.62
C LEU A 340 -20.70 2.53 -1.39
N ARG A 341 -19.77 1.70 -1.88
CA ARG A 341 -20.12 0.42 -2.52
C ARG A 341 -20.78 -0.55 -1.54
N GLY A 342 -20.21 -0.68 -0.33
CA GLY A 342 -20.80 -1.50 0.73
C GLY A 342 -22.16 -0.97 1.17
N HIS A 343 -22.36 0.35 1.19
CA HIS A 343 -23.66 0.96 1.44
C HIS A 343 -24.70 0.58 0.37
N LEU A 344 -24.33 0.60 -0.92
CA LEU A 344 -25.22 0.21 -2.01
C LEU A 344 -25.67 -1.25 -1.89
N VAL A 345 -24.74 -2.15 -1.58
CA VAL A 345 -25.05 -3.57 -1.37
C VAL A 345 -25.93 -3.75 -0.12
N LYS A 346 -25.55 -3.17 1.02
CA LYS A 346 -26.24 -3.40 2.30
C LYS A 346 -27.61 -2.74 2.39
N MET A 347 -27.78 -1.54 1.82
CA MET A 347 -29.02 -0.75 1.99
C MET A 347 -29.95 -0.83 0.79
N HIS A 348 -29.43 -1.14 -0.40
CA HIS A 348 -30.21 -1.14 -1.65
C HIS A 348 -30.17 -2.48 -2.38
N ALA A 349 -29.43 -3.48 -1.87
CA ALA A 349 -29.17 -4.74 -2.58
C ALA A 349 -28.59 -4.54 -3.99
N LEU A 350 -27.94 -3.40 -4.24
CA LEU A 350 -27.37 -3.05 -5.53
C LEU A 350 -25.85 -3.23 -5.52
N HIS A 351 -25.38 -4.17 -6.32
CA HIS A 351 -23.97 -4.30 -6.66
C HIS A 351 -23.59 -3.30 -7.77
N ALA A 352 -22.29 -3.00 -7.89
CA ALA A 352 -21.82 -1.94 -8.80
C ALA A 352 -21.97 -2.28 -10.28
N ASP A 353 -22.01 -3.57 -10.61
CA ASP A 353 -22.30 -4.18 -11.91
C ASP A 353 -23.79 -4.19 -12.25
N HIS A 354 -24.68 -4.19 -11.25
CA HIS A 354 -26.12 -4.08 -11.42
C HIS A 354 -26.64 -2.63 -11.47
N LEU A 355 -25.78 -1.64 -11.33
CA LEU A 355 -26.18 -0.24 -11.49
C LEU A 355 -26.46 0.07 -12.96
N ASP A 356 -27.54 0.79 -13.23
CA ASP A 356 -27.74 1.33 -14.58
C ASP A 356 -26.60 2.29 -14.95
N LYS A 357 -26.42 2.53 -16.25
CA LYS A 357 -25.33 3.38 -16.76
C LYS A 357 -25.32 4.78 -16.13
N LYS A 358 -26.49 5.37 -15.87
CA LYS A 358 -26.64 6.71 -15.26
C LYS A 358 -26.20 6.70 -13.79
N GLN A 359 -26.64 5.71 -13.02
CA GLN A 359 -26.25 5.49 -11.62
C GLN A 359 -24.75 5.19 -11.48
N TYR A 360 -24.20 4.36 -12.35
CA TYR A 360 -22.76 4.05 -12.37
C TYR A 360 -21.92 5.32 -12.62
N HIS A 361 -22.27 6.11 -13.63
CA HIS A 361 -21.56 7.38 -13.89
C HIS A 361 -21.73 8.37 -12.73
N LYS A 362 -22.91 8.45 -12.11
CA LYS A 362 -23.13 9.26 -10.91
C LYS A 362 -22.23 8.79 -9.76
N LEU A 363 -22.10 7.48 -9.55
CA LEU A 363 -21.22 6.89 -8.53
C LEU A 363 -19.76 7.30 -8.76
N ARG A 364 -19.28 7.17 -10.00
CA ARG A 364 -17.92 7.56 -10.37
C ARG A 364 -17.65 9.06 -10.17
N ARG A 365 -18.61 9.92 -10.57
CA ARG A 365 -18.49 11.38 -10.36
C ARG A 365 -18.48 11.74 -8.87
N THR A 366 -19.34 11.13 -8.06
CA THR A 366 -19.39 11.36 -6.62
C THR A 366 -18.07 10.94 -5.96
N GLN A 367 -17.54 9.76 -6.29
CA GLN A 367 -16.24 9.31 -5.79
C GLN A 367 -15.09 10.23 -6.24
N ALA A 368 -15.08 10.67 -7.51
CA ALA A 368 -14.06 11.59 -8.01
C ALA A 368 -14.12 12.96 -7.30
N SER A 369 -15.33 13.51 -7.08
CA SER A 369 -15.53 14.75 -6.33
C SER A 369 -15.03 14.64 -4.90
N PHE A 370 -15.31 13.52 -4.22
CA PHE A 370 -14.79 13.22 -2.89
C PHE A 370 -13.26 13.25 -2.85
N TYR A 371 -12.61 12.51 -3.75
CA TYR A 371 -11.14 12.45 -3.77
C TYR A 371 -10.52 13.79 -4.16
N LYS A 372 -11.12 14.54 -5.09
CA LYS A 372 -10.67 15.89 -5.46
C LYS A 372 -10.72 16.85 -4.26
N LYS A 373 -11.81 16.82 -3.48
CA LYS A 373 -11.94 17.62 -2.25
C LYS A 373 -10.91 17.22 -1.19
N ALA A 374 -10.71 15.92 -1.00
CA ALA A 374 -9.72 15.41 -0.04
C ALA A 374 -8.28 15.73 -0.46
N GLU A 375 -7.94 15.64 -1.76
CA GLU A 375 -6.60 15.93 -2.28
C GLU A 375 -6.23 17.39 -2.05
N ALA A 376 -7.18 18.32 -2.24
CA ALA A 376 -6.95 19.74 -1.96
C ALA A 376 -6.54 20.01 -0.51
N GLN A 377 -6.98 19.16 0.43
CA GLN A 377 -6.65 19.26 1.85
C GLN A 377 -5.44 18.40 2.25
N ARG A 378 -4.92 17.56 1.36
CA ARG A 378 -3.89 16.57 1.71
C ARG A 378 -2.65 17.20 2.34
N ASN A 379 -2.14 18.28 1.76
CA ASN A 379 -0.92 18.94 2.25
C ASN A 379 -1.07 19.51 3.68
N LYS A 380 -2.30 19.79 4.13
CA LYS A 380 -2.57 20.24 5.51
C LYS A 380 -2.34 19.10 6.52
N TYR A 381 -2.63 17.86 6.15
CA TYR A 381 -2.58 16.69 7.03
C TYR A 381 -1.35 15.81 6.84
N PHE A 382 -0.93 15.67 5.58
CA PHE A 382 0.18 14.82 5.14
C PHE A 382 1.06 15.60 4.16
N PRO A 383 1.68 16.71 4.60
CA PRO A 383 2.71 17.34 3.80
C PRO A 383 3.88 16.35 3.62
N PRO A 384 4.76 16.54 2.63
CA PRO A 384 5.90 15.64 2.39
C PRO A 384 6.72 15.30 3.64
N GLU A 385 6.87 16.24 4.57
CA GLU A 385 7.59 16.12 5.83
C GLU A 385 6.93 15.16 6.83
N ALA A 386 5.62 14.91 6.68
CA ALA A 386 4.91 13.89 7.45
C ALA A 386 5.24 12.46 7.01
N PHE A 387 5.90 12.27 5.86
CA PHE A 387 6.38 10.96 5.46
C PHE A 387 7.52 10.52 6.39
N LEU A 388 7.32 9.41 7.09
CA LEU A 388 8.31 8.90 8.04
C LEU A 388 9.29 7.93 7.37
N ARG A 389 8.74 6.87 6.78
CA ARG A 389 9.48 5.74 6.19
C ARG A 389 8.56 4.85 5.36
N PHE A 390 9.15 3.90 4.64
CA PHE A 390 8.42 2.73 4.19
C PHE A 390 8.38 1.69 5.32
N ASP A 391 7.27 0.95 5.44
CA ASP A 391 7.24 -0.26 6.25
C ASP A 391 8.05 -1.34 5.51
N ASP A 392 9.22 -1.67 6.08
CA ASP A 392 10.12 -2.69 5.54
C ASP A 392 9.52 -4.09 5.65
N LYS A 393 8.49 -4.23 6.50
CA LYS A 393 7.49 -5.28 6.31
C LYS A 393 6.76 -4.94 5.02
N LYS A 394 7.37 -5.33 3.88
CA LYS A 394 6.59 -5.71 2.71
C LYS A 394 5.39 -6.48 3.29
N MET A 395 4.21 -6.30 2.71
CA MET A 395 3.29 -7.44 2.68
C MET A 395 3.94 -8.50 1.78
N SER A 396 5.13 -8.96 2.16
CA SER A 396 5.59 -10.29 1.90
C SER A 396 4.44 -11.08 2.45
N ASN A 397 3.58 -11.53 1.53
CA ASN A 397 2.79 -12.71 1.79
C ASN A 397 3.74 -13.64 2.52
N LYS A 398 3.39 -14.11 3.71
CA LYS A 398 4.26 -15.05 4.46
C LYS A 398 4.74 -16.19 3.53
N ASN A 399 3.93 -16.47 2.51
CA ASN A 399 4.17 -17.29 1.33
C ASN A 399 5.51 -17.07 0.62
N ASP A 400 6.04 -15.85 0.57
CA ASP A 400 7.32 -15.52 -0.07
C ASP A 400 8.53 -15.93 0.79
N LEU A 401 8.35 -16.01 2.11
CA LEU A 401 9.39 -16.42 3.08
C LEU A 401 9.43 -17.93 3.26
N GLU A 402 8.28 -18.58 3.15
CA GLU A 402 8.15 -20.04 3.18
C GLU A 402 8.52 -20.65 1.82
N ASP A 403 9.16 -21.82 1.81
CA ASP A 403 9.34 -22.62 0.60
C ASP A 403 7.96 -23.02 0.05
N PRO A 404 7.67 -22.83 -1.24
CA PRO A 404 6.43 -23.35 -1.83
C PRO A 404 6.37 -24.87 -1.90
N THR A 405 7.46 -25.59 -1.64
CA THR A 405 7.55 -27.04 -1.77
C THR A 405 7.24 -27.73 -0.44
N CYS A 406 6.27 -28.63 -0.44
CA CYS A 406 5.97 -29.44 0.74
C CYS A 406 7.14 -30.39 1.04
N ARG A 407 7.64 -30.38 2.28
CA ARG A 407 8.77 -31.21 2.72
C ARG A 407 8.46 -32.70 2.67
N GLU A 408 7.21 -33.08 2.91
CA GLU A 408 6.77 -34.48 2.98
C GLU A 408 6.56 -35.08 1.58
N CYS A 409 5.72 -34.48 0.74
CA CYS A 409 5.38 -35.04 -0.57
C CYS A 409 6.07 -34.35 -1.77
N ARG A 410 6.88 -33.31 -1.53
CA ARG A 410 7.60 -32.54 -2.58
C ARG A 410 6.71 -31.82 -3.60
N LYS A 411 5.40 -31.71 -3.36
CA LYS A 411 4.50 -30.92 -4.22
C LYS A 411 4.72 -29.41 -4.01
N VAL A 412 4.72 -28.65 -5.11
CA VAL A 412 4.84 -27.19 -5.09
C VAL A 412 3.45 -26.56 -4.99
N VAL A 413 3.23 -25.74 -3.96
CA VAL A 413 1.97 -25.10 -3.62
C VAL A 413 2.23 -23.62 -3.29
N HIS A 414 1.70 -22.69 -4.11
CA HIS A 414 2.06 -21.26 -3.99
C HIS A 414 1.19 -20.44 -3.02
N GLY A 415 -0.08 -20.81 -2.81
CA GLY A 415 -1.03 -20.03 -2.03
C GLY A 415 -1.12 -20.47 -0.57
N ILE A 416 -1.24 -19.54 0.39
CA ILE A 416 -1.39 -19.90 1.82
C ILE A 416 -2.61 -20.77 2.09
N THR A 417 -3.74 -20.46 1.45
CA THR A 417 -4.97 -21.22 1.61
C THR A 417 -4.82 -22.62 1.01
N THR A 418 -4.19 -22.74 -0.18
CA THR A 418 -3.95 -24.04 -0.80
C THR A 418 -2.90 -24.86 -0.04
N ARG A 419 -1.88 -24.23 0.55
CA ARG A 419 -0.92 -24.88 1.46
C ARG A 419 -1.61 -25.41 2.71
N ARG A 420 -2.49 -24.63 3.35
CA ARG A 420 -3.27 -25.09 4.51
C ARG A 420 -4.16 -26.28 4.17
N SER A 421 -4.91 -26.23 3.06
CA SER A 421 -5.70 -27.37 2.60
C SER A 421 -4.83 -28.57 2.23
N HIS A 422 -3.61 -28.34 1.71
CA HIS A 422 -2.64 -29.39 1.42
C HIS A 422 -2.09 -30.06 2.69
N VAL A 423 -1.69 -29.29 3.71
CA VAL A 423 -1.28 -29.82 5.02
C VAL A 423 -2.43 -30.56 5.70
N ALA A 424 -3.66 -30.04 5.59
CA ALA A 424 -4.83 -30.72 6.13
C ALA A 424 -5.02 -32.13 5.54
N GLN A 425 -4.68 -32.35 4.27
CA GLN A 425 -4.71 -33.67 3.65
C GLN A 425 -3.66 -34.61 4.26
N HIS A 426 -2.44 -34.13 4.49
CA HIS A 426 -1.39 -34.90 5.15
C HIS A 426 -1.77 -35.29 6.59
N LEU A 427 -2.41 -34.37 7.32
CA LEU A 427 -2.87 -34.60 8.69
C LEU A 427 -4.20 -35.37 8.78
N ASN A 428 -4.80 -35.75 7.63
CA ASN A 428 -6.17 -36.28 7.56
C ASN A 428 -7.20 -35.42 8.31
N LEU A 429 -6.96 -34.11 8.39
CA LEU A 429 -7.76 -33.16 9.14
C LEU A 429 -9.00 -32.77 8.33
N SER A 430 -10.14 -33.39 8.65
CA SER A 430 -11.42 -33.11 8.02
C SER A 430 -12.55 -33.02 9.05
N TYR A 431 -13.39 -32.01 8.90
CA TYR A 431 -14.51 -31.73 9.78
C TYR A 431 -15.81 -32.10 9.07
N LYS A 432 -16.77 -32.63 9.83
CA LYS A 432 -18.12 -32.89 9.32
C LYS A 432 -18.81 -31.57 8.96
N CYS A 433 -19.67 -31.59 7.96
CA CYS A 433 -20.56 -30.48 7.65
C CYS A 433 -21.41 -30.14 8.88
N VAL A 434 -21.61 -28.84 9.14
CA VAL A 434 -22.39 -28.36 10.30
C VAL A 434 -23.91 -28.53 10.10
N VAL A 435 -24.36 -28.76 8.86
CA VAL A 435 -25.77 -28.97 8.55
C VAL A 435 -26.16 -30.39 8.97
N GLU A 436 -27.21 -30.50 9.76
CA GLU A 436 -27.70 -31.77 10.29
C GLU A 436 -28.01 -32.77 9.17
N GLY A 437 -27.56 -34.03 9.36
CA GLY A 437 -27.73 -35.10 8.38
C GLY A 437 -26.72 -35.10 7.22
N CYS A 438 -25.88 -34.07 7.07
CA CYS A 438 -24.87 -34.05 6.02
C CYS A 438 -23.60 -34.81 6.42
N MET A 439 -23.28 -35.88 5.68
CA MET A 439 -22.10 -36.72 5.94
C MET A 439 -20.81 -36.21 5.28
N PHE A 440 -20.87 -35.08 4.57
CA PHE A 440 -19.68 -34.52 3.90
C PHE A 440 -18.61 -34.11 4.92
N ARG A 441 -17.35 -34.43 4.63
CA ARG A 441 -16.19 -34.04 5.45
C ARG A 441 -15.18 -33.29 4.60
N ALA A 442 -14.75 -32.11 5.08
CA ALA A 442 -13.72 -31.34 4.41
C ALA A 442 -12.98 -30.40 5.36
N ASP A 443 -11.91 -29.78 4.87
CA ASP A 443 -11.26 -28.67 5.55
C ASP A 443 -12.14 -27.41 5.52
N PRO A 444 -11.96 -26.46 6.45
CA PRO A 444 -12.87 -25.31 6.57
C PRO A 444 -12.93 -24.41 5.33
N SER A 445 -11.89 -24.38 4.50
CA SER A 445 -11.90 -23.62 3.24
C SER A 445 -12.88 -24.24 2.23
N ARG A 446 -12.95 -25.57 2.15
CA ARG A 446 -13.91 -26.27 1.28
C ARG A 446 -15.32 -26.35 1.88
N ALA A 447 -15.44 -26.28 3.21
CA ALA A 447 -16.73 -26.30 3.89
C ALA A 447 -17.65 -25.14 3.44
N ALA A 448 -17.12 -23.92 3.26
CA ALA A 448 -17.92 -22.77 2.82
C ALA A 448 -18.49 -22.97 1.39
N ASN A 449 -17.68 -23.50 0.48
CA ASN A 449 -18.13 -23.83 -0.88
C ASN A 449 -19.15 -24.96 -0.87
N HIS A 450 -18.96 -25.97 -0.02
CA HIS A 450 -19.92 -27.05 0.15
C HIS A 450 -21.29 -26.56 0.67
N LEU A 451 -21.30 -25.70 1.69
CA LEU A 451 -22.53 -25.08 2.21
C LEU A 451 -23.30 -24.34 1.11
N THR A 452 -22.60 -23.58 0.28
CA THR A 452 -23.22 -22.81 -0.81
C THR A 452 -23.76 -23.72 -1.91
N ARG A 453 -23.02 -24.76 -2.30
CA ARG A 453 -23.37 -25.62 -3.45
C ARG A 453 -24.36 -26.74 -3.13
N HIS A 454 -24.27 -27.34 -1.95
CA HIS A 454 -25.08 -28.52 -1.59
C HIS A 454 -26.25 -28.20 -0.67
N HIS A 455 -26.14 -27.13 0.12
CA HIS A 455 -27.21 -26.73 1.04
C HIS A 455 -27.89 -25.42 0.62
N SER A 456 -27.40 -24.76 -0.44
CA SER A 456 -27.84 -23.42 -0.83
C SER A 456 -27.80 -22.42 0.34
N LYS A 457 -26.95 -22.68 1.35
CA LYS A 457 -26.80 -21.87 2.57
C LYS A 457 -25.51 -21.08 2.48
N LYS A 458 -25.62 -19.75 2.64
CA LYS A 458 -24.47 -18.89 2.95
C LYS A 458 -24.20 -18.93 4.45
N VAL A 459 -23.00 -18.55 4.89
CA VAL A 459 -22.64 -18.47 6.33
C VAL A 459 -23.63 -17.63 7.13
N ALA A 460 -24.20 -16.58 6.53
CA ALA A 460 -25.19 -15.70 7.14
C ALA A 460 -26.58 -16.35 7.35
N HIS A 461 -26.87 -17.47 6.67
CA HIS A 461 -28.15 -18.19 6.76
C HIS A 461 -28.05 -19.48 7.61
N LEU A 462 -26.91 -19.70 8.26
CA LEU A 462 -26.77 -20.80 9.22
C LEU A 462 -27.56 -20.49 10.49
N THR A 463 -28.10 -21.52 11.12
CA THR A 463 -28.70 -21.38 12.47
C THR A 463 -27.63 -20.96 13.47
N ALA A 464 -28.04 -20.44 14.64
CA ALA A 464 -27.09 -20.04 15.68
C ALA A 464 -26.16 -21.19 16.11
N THR A 465 -26.69 -22.41 16.16
CA THR A 465 -25.93 -23.63 16.48
C THR A 465 -24.97 -24.02 15.36
N GLU A 466 -25.42 -24.06 14.10
CA GLU A 466 -24.58 -24.32 12.92
C GLU A 466 -23.42 -23.31 12.81
N LEU A 467 -23.71 -22.02 13.05
CA LEU A 467 -22.74 -20.94 12.99
C LEU A 467 -21.71 -21.03 14.13
N PHE A 468 -22.14 -21.36 15.34
CA PHE A 468 -21.24 -21.58 16.48
C PHE A 468 -20.27 -22.73 16.21
N GLU A 469 -20.79 -23.86 15.73
CA GLU A 469 -20.00 -25.04 15.36
C GLU A 469 -19.00 -24.72 14.23
N LEU A 470 -19.43 -23.98 13.21
CA LEU A 470 -18.53 -23.55 12.13
C LEU A 470 -17.40 -22.65 12.64
N LYS A 471 -17.69 -21.74 13.59
CA LYS A 471 -16.68 -20.88 14.23
C LYS A 471 -15.70 -21.70 15.06
N ARG A 472 -16.18 -22.69 15.82
CA ARG A 472 -15.33 -23.61 16.58
C ARG A 472 -14.38 -24.36 15.65
N ILE A 473 -14.91 -25.00 14.61
CA ILE A 473 -14.13 -25.72 13.58
C ILE A 473 -13.04 -24.84 12.96
N ARG A 474 -13.36 -23.60 12.58
CA ARG A 474 -12.39 -22.65 12.01
C ARG A 474 -11.29 -22.27 13.00
N THR A 475 -11.64 -22.13 14.27
CA THR A 475 -10.69 -21.78 15.34
C THR A 475 -9.73 -22.95 15.60
N ASP A 476 -10.27 -24.15 15.73
CA ASP A 476 -9.48 -25.38 15.92
C ASP A 476 -8.52 -25.61 14.75
N PHE A 477 -9.02 -25.48 13.52
CA PHE A 477 -8.19 -25.59 12.31
C PHE A 477 -7.08 -24.55 12.27
N LYS A 478 -7.38 -23.29 12.60
CA LYS A 478 -6.36 -22.23 12.62
C LYS A 478 -5.25 -22.56 13.61
N LYS A 479 -5.58 -23.05 14.80
CA LYS A 479 -4.61 -23.44 15.82
C LYS A 479 -3.70 -24.56 15.31
N VAL A 480 -4.27 -25.65 14.77
CA VAL A 480 -3.50 -26.76 14.20
C VAL A 480 -2.61 -26.28 13.04
N MET A 481 -3.10 -25.40 12.17
CA MET A 481 -2.30 -24.87 11.07
C MET A 481 -1.15 -23.96 11.54
N GLU A 482 -1.31 -23.19 12.61
CA GLU A 482 -0.22 -22.38 13.17
C GLU A 482 0.92 -23.27 13.71
N GLU A 483 0.56 -24.42 14.29
CA GLU A 483 1.51 -25.40 14.86
C GLU A 483 2.15 -26.32 13.81
N GLU A 484 1.41 -26.73 12.78
CA GLU A 484 1.88 -27.77 11.84
C GLU A 484 2.41 -27.21 10.51
N LEU A 485 1.91 -26.07 10.02
CA LEU A 485 2.17 -25.60 8.65
C LEU A 485 3.67 -25.46 8.34
N HIS A 486 4.46 -24.95 9.29
CA HIS A 486 5.90 -24.72 9.10
C HIS A 486 6.72 -26.03 9.03
N LYS A 487 6.19 -27.16 9.52
CA LYS A 487 6.85 -28.47 9.39
C LYS A 487 6.81 -28.99 7.95
N PHE A 488 5.72 -28.66 7.24
CA PHE A 488 5.51 -29.01 5.83
C PHE A 488 6.11 -27.96 4.89
N PHE A 489 6.03 -26.68 5.25
CA PHE A 489 6.55 -25.56 4.45
C PHE A 489 7.50 -24.72 5.31
N PRO A 490 8.77 -25.13 5.45
CA PRO A 490 9.74 -24.42 6.27
C PRO A 490 10.03 -23.03 5.71
N TYR A 491 10.48 -22.13 6.57
CA TYR A 491 11.04 -20.86 6.09
C TYR A 491 12.30 -21.15 5.28
N LYS A 492 12.53 -20.36 4.23
CA LYS A 492 13.70 -20.50 3.35
C LYS A 492 15.03 -20.41 4.11
N ASP A 493 15.03 -19.69 5.23
CA ASP A 493 16.21 -19.54 6.09
C ASP A 493 16.47 -20.77 6.99
N ASP A 494 15.46 -21.60 7.22
CA ASP A 494 15.57 -22.83 8.04
C ASP A 494 16.07 -24.03 7.22
N ILE A 495 16.16 -23.90 5.89
CA ILE A 495 16.67 -24.94 5.01
C ILE A 495 18.20 -24.83 5.09
N PRO A 496 18.92 -25.73 5.80
CA PRO A 496 20.37 -25.72 5.79
C PRO A 496 20.80 -25.78 4.33
N ALA A 497 21.67 -24.84 3.92
CA ALA A 497 22.12 -24.70 2.55
C ALA A 497 22.63 -26.08 2.07
N GLY A 498 21.77 -26.81 1.38
CA GLY A 498 22.11 -28.13 0.87
C GLY A 498 23.28 -27.99 -0.11
N PRO A 499 24.03 -29.09 -0.37
CA PRO A 499 25.04 -29.06 -1.42
C PRO A 499 24.39 -28.51 -2.68
N ILE A 500 24.94 -27.40 -3.18
CA ILE A 500 24.45 -26.69 -4.34
C ILE A 500 24.43 -27.70 -5.48
N ARG A 501 23.25 -28.23 -5.81
CA ARG A 501 23.09 -29.06 -7.00
C ARG A 501 23.26 -28.14 -8.18
N ASP A 502 24.09 -28.56 -9.13
CA ASP A 502 24.24 -27.81 -10.37
C ASP A 502 22.88 -27.75 -11.11
N GLN A 503 22.81 -26.92 -12.14
CA GLN A 503 21.57 -26.73 -12.91
C GLN A 503 21.10 -28.01 -13.62
N ASN A 504 21.90 -29.08 -13.60
CA ASN A 504 21.61 -30.37 -14.19
C ASN A 504 21.21 -31.40 -13.14
N GLY A 505 21.10 -31.01 -11.87
CA GLY A 505 20.72 -31.92 -10.78
C GLY A 505 21.81 -32.90 -10.40
N HIS A 506 23.04 -32.75 -10.92
CA HIS A 506 24.16 -33.58 -10.50
C HIS A 506 24.76 -33.03 -9.20
N PRO A 507 25.01 -33.91 -8.21
CA PRO A 507 25.85 -33.54 -7.08
C PRO A 507 27.25 -33.22 -7.63
N ASP A 508 27.76 -32.03 -7.32
CA ASP A 508 29.08 -31.58 -7.74
C ASP A 508 30.11 -32.65 -7.35
N ALA A 509 30.73 -33.30 -8.33
CA ALA A 509 31.52 -34.52 -8.16
C ALA A 509 32.85 -34.31 -7.39
N ALA A 510 33.10 -33.09 -6.90
CA ALA A 510 34.34 -32.69 -6.25
C ALA A 510 34.50 -33.18 -4.80
N PHE A 511 33.56 -33.95 -4.22
CA PHE A 511 33.63 -34.41 -2.83
C PHE A 511 33.94 -35.91 -2.63
N CYS A 512 34.36 -36.62 -3.68
CA CYS A 512 34.61 -38.07 -3.63
C CYS A 512 36.10 -38.48 -3.81
N THR A 513 37.05 -37.76 -3.22
CA THR A 513 38.45 -38.20 -3.15
C THR A 513 39.02 -38.05 -1.74
N THR A 514 38.61 -38.94 -0.83
CA THR A 514 39.44 -39.50 0.25
C THR A 514 38.64 -40.60 0.95
N LEU A 515 38.87 -41.84 0.54
CA LEU A 515 38.84 -43.05 1.36
C LEU A 515 39.76 -44.08 0.74
#